data_AF-A0A392T9W1-F1
#
_entry.id   AF-A0A392T9W1-F1
#
_cell.length_a   1.000
_cell.length_b   1.000
_cell.length_c   1.000
_cell.angle_alpha   90.00
_cell.angle_beta   90.00
_cell.angle_gamma   90.00
#
_symmetry.space_group_name_H-M   'P 1'
#
loop_
_entity.id
_entity.type
_entity.pdbx_description
1 polymer ?
#
loop_
_entity_poly.entity_id
_entity_poly.type
_entity_poly.pdbx_seq_one_letter_code
_entity_poly.pdbx_strand_id
1 'polypeptide(L)'
;YGVSVAEFTDRISNLRNILGNGGLKDVGLSNIDIGTVGNILVGDESSLSYPRSPEEILRIIYGSGHESVPGGFYPKGGNGLIARFHLHTT
;
A
#
# COMPACT_ATOMS: atom_id res chain seq x y z
N TYR A 1 22.12 -8.27 8.92
CA TYR A 1 21.19 -8.09 7.78
C TYR A 1 21.90 -7.29 6.71
N GLY A 2 21.80 -7.69 5.44
CA GLY A 2 22.50 -7.05 4.31
C GLY A 2 21.69 -6.00 3.57
N VAL A 3 20.70 -5.38 4.23
CA VAL A 3 19.82 -4.35 3.65
C VAL A 3 19.72 -3.18 4.62
N SER A 4 19.68 -1.96 4.10
CA SER A 4 19.48 -0.76 4.93
C SER A 4 18.01 -0.54 5.29
N VAL A 5 17.73 0.28 6.31
CA VAL A 5 16.35 0.69 6.64
C VAL A 5 15.71 1.43 5.46
N ALA A 6 16.46 2.32 4.81
CA ALA A 6 15.98 3.05 3.63
C ALA A 6 15.58 2.10 2.50
N GLU A 7 16.46 1.17 2.15
CA GLU A 7 16.21 0.17 1.14
C GLU A 7 15.01 -0.72 1.47
N PHE A 8 14.88 -1.15 2.72
CA PHE A 8 13.75 -1.95 3.16
C PHE A 8 12.43 -1.19 3.04
N THR A 9 12.39 0.07 3.48
CA THR A 9 11.20 0.92 3.39
C THR A 9 10.83 1.21 1.94
N ASP A 10 11.80 1.50 1.06
CA ASP A 10 11.55 1.76 -0.36
C ASP A 10 10.96 0.54 -1.06
N ARG A 11 11.47 -0.66 -0.76
CA ARG A 11 10.94 -1.92 -1.30
C ARG A 11 9.49 -2.14 -0.87
N ILE A 12 9.13 -1.82 0.37
CA ILE A 12 7.74 -1.92 0.86
C ILE A 12 6.85 -0.89 0.14
N SER A 13 7.29 0.36 0.02
CA SER A 13 6.57 1.42 -0.69
C SER A 13 6.26 1.01 -2.14
N ASN A 14 7.29 0.51 -2.85
CA ASN A 14 7.15 0.03 -4.22
C ASN A 14 6.16 -1.14 -4.33
N LEU A 15 6.27 -2.13 -3.44
CA LEU A 15 5.35 -3.26 -3.43
C LEU A 15 3.89 -2.83 -3.22
N ARG A 16 3.64 -1.89 -2.30
CA ARG A 16 2.29 -1.37 -2.03
C ARG A 16 1.72 -0.58 -3.20
N ASN A 17 2.54 0.15 -3.95
CA ASN A 17 2.10 0.81 -5.18
C ASN A 17 1.73 -0.20 -6.27
N ILE A 18 2.57 -1.23 -6.45
CA ILE A 18 2.32 -2.33 -7.41
C ILE A 18 1.01 -3.05 -7.09
N LEU A 19 0.84 -3.47 -5.84
CA LEU A 19 -0.34 -4.23 -5.42
C LEU A 19 -1.61 -3.37 -5.40
N GLY A 20 -1.52 -2.11 -5.00
CA GLY A 20 -2.68 -1.21 -4.98
C GLY A 20 -3.23 -0.93 -6.38
N ASN A 21 -2.38 -0.92 -7.41
CA ASN A 21 -2.72 -0.53 -8.79
C ASN A 21 -3.33 0.89 -8.88
N GLY A 22 -2.86 1.78 -8.01
CA GLY A 22 -3.38 3.14 -7.81
C GLY A 22 -2.41 4.26 -8.19
N GLY A 23 -1.29 3.92 -8.83
CA GLY A 23 -0.17 4.83 -9.06
C GLY A 23 0.77 4.99 -7.85
N LEU A 24 1.58 6.05 -7.86
CA LEU A 24 2.58 6.35 -6.83
C LEU A 24 1.91 6.99 -5.60
N LYS A 25 1.69 6.21 -4.54
CA LYS A 25 1.10 6.68 -3.27
C LYS A 25 2.03 6.55 -2.07
N ASP A 26 3.07 5.73 -2.18
CA ASP A 26 4.18 5.66 -1.20
C ASP A 26 5.52 5.93 -1.92
N VAL A 27 6.40 6.75 -1.32
CA VAL A 27 7.71 7.13 -1.91
C VAL A 27 8.93 6.53 -1.21
N GLY A 28 8.77 6.04 0.01
CA GLY A 28 9.90 5.56 0.81
C GLY A 28 10.88 6.68 1.22
N LEU A 29 12.04 6.28 1.73
CA LEU A 29 13.00 7.16 2.42
C LEU A 29 14.08 7.74 1.50
N SER A 30 14.26 7.22 0.28
CA SER A 30 15.35 7.66 -0.61
C SER A 30 15.02 8.86 -1.50
N ASN A 31 13.75 9.26 -1.61
CA ASN A 31 13.32 10.45 -2.35
C ASN A 31 13.40 11.71 -1.47
N ILE A 32 14.63 12.06 -1.06
CA ILE A 32 14.93 13.29 -0.31
C ILE A 32 15.21 14.40 -1.32
N ASP A 33 14.16 15.06 -1.79
CA ASP A 33 14.33 16.47 -2.14
C ASP A 33 14.42 17.26 -0.83
N ILE A 34 15.45 18.09 -0.75
CA ILE A 34 15.91 18.85 0.41
C ILE A 34 14.74 19.63 1.03
N GLY A 35 14.24 19.20 2.20
CA GLY A 35 13.39 20.04 3.04
C GLY A 35 12.31 19.37 3.88
N THR A 36 11.84 18.17 3.54
CA THR A 36 10.65 17.58 4.21
C THR A 36 11.01 16.33 5.02
N VAL A 37 11.32 16.55 6.30
CA VAL A 37 11.59 15.49 7.29
C VAL A 37 10.27 14.74 7.58
N GLY A 38 9.98 13.65 6.85
CA GLY A 38 8.82 12.79 7.17
C GLY A 38 8.20 11.92 6.07
N ASN A 39 8.84 11.69 4.92
CA ASN A 39 8.22 10.97 3.80
C ASN A 39 8.27 9.43 3.96
N ILE A 40 7.35 8.85 4.72
CA ILE A 40 6.96 7.44 4.54
C ILE A 40 5.71 7.34 3.64
N LEU A 41 4.89 8.40 3.61
CA LEU A 41 3.69 8.51 2.80
C LEU A 41 3.84 9.71 1.85
N VAL A 42 3.39 9.58 0.60
CA VAL A 42 3.37 10.73 -0.30
C VAL A 42 2.23 11.64 0.15
N GLY A 43 2.58 12.85 0.58
CA GLY A 43 1.62 13.89 0.93
C GLY A 43 1.44 14.90 -0.20
N ASP A 44 0.28 15.55 -0.27
CA ASP A 44 0.14 16.81 -1.01
C ASP A 44 0.95 17.94 -0.35
N GLU A 45 0.84 19.18 -0.84
CA GLU A 45 1.54 20.34 -0.26
C GLU A 45 1.22 20.57 1.23
N SER A 46 0.17 19.93 1.76
CA SER A 46 -0.23 19.95 3.17
C SER A 46 0.26 18.73 3.96
N SER A 47 1.13 17.90 3.38
CA SER A 47 1.62 16.64 3.96
C SER A 47 0.50 15.62 4.25
N LEU A 48 -0.65 15.71 3.56
CA LEU A 48 -1.73 14.72 3.68
C LEU A 48 -1.47 13.53 2.77
N SER A 49 -1.29 12.35 3.36
CA SER A 49 -1.04 11.12 2.60
C SER A 49 -2.13 10.88 1.55
N TYR A 50 -1.75 10.55 0.31
CA TYR A 50 -2.72 10.17 -0.72
C TYR A 50 -3.58 8.99 -0.23
N PRO A 51 -4.91 9.15 -0.16
CA PRO A 51 -5.79 8.13 0.39
C PRO A 51 -5.78 6.89 -0.50
N ARG A 52 -5.97 5.73 0.13
CA ARG A 52 -6.25 4.48 -0.58
C ARG A 52 -7.71 4.12 -0.47
N SER A 53 -8.29 3.67 -1.59
CA SER A 53 -9.64 3.10 -1.60
C SER A 53 -9.64 1.75 -0.87
N PRO A 54 -10.82 1.26 -0.45
CA PRO A 54 -10.92 -0.08 0.14
C PRO A 54 -10.35 -1.17 -0.77
N GLU A 55 -10.58 -1.11 -2.08
CA GLU A 55 -10.06 -2.08 -3.05
C GLU A 55 -8.53 -2.08 -3.06
N GLU A 56 -7.91 -0.90 -3.15
CA GLU A 56 -6.45 -0.77 -3.12
C GLU A 56 -5.86 -1.34 -1.82
N ILE A 57 -6.52 -1.12 -0.69
CA ILE A 57 -6.12 -1.71 0.60
C ILE A 57 -6.25 -3.23 0.57
N LEU A 58 -7.40 -3.75 0.10
CA LEU A 58 -7.66 -5.19 0.02
C LEU A 58 -6.65 -5.91 -0.87
N ARG A 59 -6.31 -5.34 -2.04
CA ARG A 59 -5.28 -5.87 -2.95
C ARG A 59 -3.91 -5.99 -2.27
N ILE A 60 -3.53 -4.99 -1.47
CA ILE A 60 -2.27 -4.95 -0.73
C ILE A 60 -2.25 -6.00 0.38
N ILE A 61 -3.28 -6.02 1.24
CA ILE A 61 -3.29 -6.91 2.42
C ILE A 61 -3.51 -8.38 2.04
N TYR A 62 -4.18 -8.65 0.92
CA TYR A 62 -4.29 -10.00 0.36
C TYR A 62 -3.02 -10.42 -0.41
N GLY A 63 -2.20 -9.46 -0.83
CA GLY A 63 -0.95 -9.72 -1.56
C GLY A 63 -1.14 -10.27 -2.97
N SER A 64 -2.39 -10.35 -3.44
CA SER A 64 -2.76 -10.88 -4.75
C SER A 64 -2.78 -9.81 -5.85
N GLY A 65 -2.80 -8.52 -5.47
CA GLY A 65 -3.08 -7.43 -6.41
C GLY A 65 -4.55 -7.38 -6.84
N HIS A 66 -5.43 -8.20 -6.25
CA HIS A 66 -6.85 -8.25 -6.56
C HIS A 66 -7.72 -8.33 -5.29
N GLU A 67 -8.62 -7.37 -5.11
CA GLU A 67 -9.49 -7.18 -3.95
C GLU A 67 -10.49 -8.32 -3.69
N SER A 68 -10.77 -9.15 -4.71
CA SER A 68 -11.67 -10.30 -4.62
C SER A 68 -10.93 -11.62 -4.38
N VAL A 69 -9.59 -11.61 -4.37
CA VAL A 69 -8.74 -12.81 -4.21
C VAL A 69 -8.00 -12.72 -2.88
N PRO A 70 -8.52 -13.36 -1.80
CA PRO A 70 -7.86 -13.46 -0.50
C PRO A 70 -6.48 -14.11 -0.55
N GLY A 71 -5.66 -13.79 0.45
CA GLY A 71 -4.30 -14.28 0.57
C GLY A 71 -3.53 -13.54 1.66
N GLY A 72 -2.21 -13.68 1.67
CA GLY A 72 -1.32 -12.84 2.47
C GLY A 72 -1.71 -12.79 3.94
N PHE A 73 -1.96 -11.57 4.46
CA PHE A 73 -2.33 -11.35 5.86
C PHE A 73 -3.71 -11.90 6.23
N TYR A 74 -4.60 -12.07 5.25
CA TYR A 74 -5.94 -12.60 5.43
C TYR A 74 -6.21 -13.73 4.43
N PRO A 75 -5.67 -14.94 4.66
CA PRO A 75 -5.77 -16.06 3.71
C PRO A 75 -7.21 -16.48 3.38
N LYS A 76 -8.18 -16.15 4.26
CA LYS A 76 -9.61 -16.43 4.10
C LYS A 76 -10.45 -15.18 3.82
N GLY A 77 -9.81 -14.03 3.61
CA GLY A 77 -10.46 -12.74 3.44
C GLY A 77 -10.82 -12.06 4.75
N GLY A 78 -11.11 -10.77 4.67
CA GLY A 78 -11.59 -9.98 5.81
C GLY A 78 -13.06 -10.28 6.14
N ASN A 79 -13.40 -10.35 7.43
CA ASN A 79 -14.78 -10.57 7.88
C ASN A 79 -15.57 -9.26 8.11
N GLY A 80 -15.17 -8.18 7.45
CA GLY A 80 -15.89 -6.90 7.47
C GLY A 80 -16.93 -6.83 6.35
N LEU A 81 -17.91 -5.95 6.48
CA LEU A 81 -18.93 -5.73 5.43
C LEU A 81 -18.28 -5.38 4.08
N ILE A 82 -17.33 -4.44 4.09
CA ILE A 82 -16.61 -3.99 2.89
C ILE A 82 -15.81 -5.15 2.29
N ALA A 83 -15.01 -5.85 3.08
CA ALA A 83 -14.19 -6.96 2.58
C ALA A 83 -15.06 -8.07 1.96
N ARG A 84 -16.15 -8.46 2.60
CA ARG A 84 -17.08 -9.46 2.05
C ARG A 84 -17.76 -8.99 0.77
N PHE A 85 -18.12 -7.71 0.66
CA PHE A 85 -18.72 -7.15 -0.55
C PHE A 85 -17.83 -7.41 -1.78
N HIS A 86 -16.51 -7.22 -1.65
CA HIS A 86 -15.57 -7.44 -2.76
C HIS A 86 -15.26 -8.91 -3.08
N LEU A 87 -15.61 -9.88 -2.22
CA LEU A 87 -15.40 -11.31 -2.49
C LEU A 87 -16.46 -11.92 -3.43
N HIS A 88 -17.59 -11.25 -3.60
CA HIS A 88 -18.74 -11.77 -4.34
C HIS A 88 -18.90 -11.17 -5.74
N THR A 89 -18.08 -10.17 -6.08
CA THR A 89 -18.15 -9.46 -7.35
C THR A 89 -17.05 -10.00 -8.28
N THR A 90 -17.41 -10.95 -9.14
CA THR A 90 -16.60 -11.44 -10.28
C THR A 90 -17.17 -10.93 -11.59
#